data_AF-A0A4Y1YPK0-F1
#
_entry.id   AF-A0A4Y1YPK0-F1
#
_cell.length_a   1.000
_cell.length_b   1.000
_cell.length_c   1.000
_cell.angle_alpha   90.00
_cell.angle_beta   90.00
_cell.angle_gamma   90.00
#
_symmetry.space_group_name_H-M   'P 1'
#
loop_
_entity.id
_entity.type
_entity.pdbx_description
1 polymer ?
#
loop_
_entity_poly.entity_id
_entity_poly.type
_entity_poly.pdbx_seq_one_letter_code
_entity_poly.pdbx_strand_id
1 'polypeptide(L)'
;MKNTDTADQKGYDAGKKVSGIKRHIAVDTLGLPHAIAVTTAEVTDRNGALQALKRCRSSLGQVQGLLCDGGYTGEPFAEGVQEILGRPVTVQIARRSELHTFKVMPRRWIVERSFAWLEKCRRLWKNCERKLDTSLQLIHLAFLALLLRRS
;
A
#
# COMPACT_ATOMS: atom_id res chain seq x y z
N MET A 1 -0.97 10.55 4.41
CA MET A 1 -2.34 11.07 4.60
C MET A 1 -2.36 11.99 5.82
N LYS A 2 -2.93 13.19 5.72
CA LYS A 2 -3.04 14.12 6.87
C LYS A 2 -4.04 13.60 7.91
N ASN A 3 -3.83 13.99 9.17
CA ASN A 3 -4.68 13.61 10.28
C ASN A 3 -5.61 14.75 10.72
N THR A 4 -6.74 14.40 11.32
CA THR A 4 -7.48 15.32 12.20
C THR A 4 -6.72 15.52 13.51
N ASP A 5 -7.08 16.57 14.24
CA ASP A 5 -6.44 16.90 15.51
C ASP A 5 -6.54 15.76 16.54
N THR A 6 -7.70 15.10 16.55
CA THR A 6 -8.05 13.97 17.43
C THR A 6 -7.23 12.70 17.19
N ALA A 7 -6.41 12.61 16.14
CA ALA A 7 -5.59 11.44 15.88
C ALA A 7 -4.47 11.31 16.93
N ASP A 8 -4.44 10.14 17.57
CA ASP A 8 -3.52 9.83 18.67
C ASP A 8 -2.25 9.18 18.10
N GLN A 9 -2.41 8.15 17.27
CA GLN A 9 -1.29 7.50 16.59
C GLN A 9 -0.97 8.20 15.27
N LYS A 10 0.07 9.04 15.29
CA LYS A 10 0.50 9.82 14.13
C LYS A 10 2.01 9.96 14.06
N GLY A 11 2.48 10.10 12.83
CA GLY A 11 3.88 10.30 12.49
C GLY A 11 4.17 11.63 11.84
N TYR A 12 5.44 11.90 11.56
CA TYR A 12 5.88 13.03 10.75
C TYR A 12 6.68 12.57 9.54
N ASP A 13 6.22 12.91 8.34
CA ASP A 13 6.96 12.69 7.10
C ASP A 13 7.87 13.89 6.85
N ALA A 14 9.18 13.73 7.02
CA ALA A 14 10.15 14.80 6.83
C ALA A 14 10.25 15.25 5.37
N GLY A 15 10.04 14.35 4.41
CA GLY A 15 10.08 14.68 2.97
C GLY A 15 8.90 15.54 2.56
N LYS A 16 7.71 15.25 3.09
CA LYS A 16 6.48 16.03 2.83
C LYS A 16 6.24 17.16 3.83
N LYS A 17 7.01 17.21 4.91
CA LYS A 17 6.86 18.13 6.06
C LYS A 17 5.44 18.15 6.63
N VAL A 18 4.85 16.97 6.79
CA VAL A 18 3.44 16.83 7.18
C VAL A 18 3.28 15.71 8.20
N SER A 19 2.47 15.97 9.23
CA SER A 19 2.03 14.92 10.17
C SER A 19 0.89 14.10 9.60
N GLY A 20 0.95 12.78 9.81
CA GLY A 20 -0.01 11.88 9.20
C GLY A 20 0.15 10.40 9.51
N ILE A 21 -0.52 9.61 8.70
CA ILE A 21 -0.36 8.16 8.56
C ILE A 21 -0.06 7.80 7.11
N LYS A 22 0.41 6.59 6.86
CA LYS A 22 0.56 5.99 5.53
C LYS A 22 -0.27 4.72 5.44
N ARG A 23 -0.83 4.49 4.26
CA ARG A 23 -1.60 3.30 3.91
C ARG A 23 -0.80 2.54 2.87
N HIS A 24 -0.47 1.30 3.18
CA HIS A 24 0.30 0.41 2.33
C HIS A 24 -0.64 -0.67 1.82
N ILE A 25 -0.76 -0.81 0.49
CA ILE A 25 -1.60 -1.84 -0.14
C ILE A 25 -0.78 -2.60 -1.18
N ALA A 26 -0.94 -3.92 -1.21
CA ALA A 26 -0.59 -4.76 -2.34
C ALA A 26 -1.89 -5.31 -2.93
N VAL A 27 -2.07 -5.17 -4.24
CA VAL A 27 -3.32 -5.48 -4.93
C VAL A 27 -3.09 -6.44 -6.09
N ASP A 28 -4.13 -7.17 -6.49
CA ASP A 28 -4.14 -7.99 -7.70
C ASP A 28 -4.33 -7.15 -8.99
N THR A 29 -4.51 -7.81 -10.12
CA THR A 29 -4.76 -7.16 -11.43
C THR A 29 -6.09 -6.43 -11.50
N LEU A 30 -7.06 -6.81 -10.66
CA LEU A 30 -8.36 -6.14 -10.54
C LEU A 30 -8.31 -4.93 -9.61
N GLY A 31 -7.23 -4.75 -8.84
CA GLY A 31 -7.09 -3.69 -7.83
C GLY A 31 -7.67 -4.07 -6.46
N LEU A 32 -7.92 -5.35 -6.22
CA LEU A 32 -8.40 -5.85 -4.94
C LEU A 32 -7.21 -6.14 -4.00
N PRO A 33 -7.29 -5.77 -2.72
CA PRO A 33 -6.15 -5.88 -1.82
C PRO A 33 -5.90 -7.31 -1.34
N HIS A 34 -4.64 -7.72 -1.38
CA HIS A 34 -4.13 -8.97 -0.79
C HIS A 34 -3.26 -8.72 0.44
N ALA A 35 -2.69 -7.53 0.57
CA ALA A 35 -1.98 -7.11 1.77
C ALA A 35 -2.30 -5.65 2.09
N ILE A 36 -2.60 -5.34 3.35
CA ILE A 36 -2.90 -3.98 3.81
C ILE A 36 -2.21 -3.73 5.15
N ALA A 37 -1.52 -2.60 5.26
CA ALA A 37 -1.07 -2.07 6.54
C ALA A 37 -1.32 -0.56 6.63
N VAL A 38 -1.49 -0.07 7.85
CA VAL A 38 -1.51 1.35 8.15
C VAL A 38 -0.41 1.62 9.16
N THR A 39 0.45 2.58 8.85
CA THR A 39 1.57 2.97 9.72
C THR A 39 1.53 4.47 9.99
N THR A 40 2.29 4.91 10.98
CA THR A 40 2.63 6.32 11.13
C THR A 40 3.48 6.82 9.95
N ALA A 41 3.52 8.14 9.72
CA ALA A 41 4.07 8.74 8.51
C ALA A 41 5.60 8.70 8.39
N GLU A 42 6.34 8.54 9.47
CA GLU A 42 7.80 8.39 9.50
C GLU A 42 8.26 7.05 8.94
N VAL A 43 7.38 6.03 8.95
CA VAL A 43 7.70 4.72 8.40
C VAL A 43 7.90 4.85 6.88
N THR A 44 9.03 4.34 6.39
CA THR A 44 9.34 4.34 4.97
C THR A 44 8.40 3.43 4.20
N ASP A 45 8.16 3.74 2.93
CA ASP A 45 7.21 2.95 2.12
C ASP A 45 7.69 1.50 1.96
N ARG A 46 9.01 1.28 1.87
CA ARG A 46 9.64 -0.05 1.89
C ARG A 46 9.31 -0.83 3.16
N ASN A 47 9.54 -0.23 4.34
CA ASN A 47 9.26 -0.90 5.61
C ASN A 47 7.75 -1.13 5.82
N GLY A 48 6.92 -0.18 5.40
CA GLY A 48 5.47 -0.29 5.44
C GLY A 48 4.93 -1.42 4.55
N ALA A 49 5.48 -1.59 3.36
CA ALA A 49 5.15 -2.71 2.48
C ALA A 49 5.55 -4.06 3.09
N LEU A 50 6.75 -4.18 3.68
CA LEU A 50 7.17 -5.40 4.39
C LEU A 50 6.23 -5.70 5.57
N GLN A 51 5.80 -4.69 6.33
CA GLN A 51 4.81 -4.86 7.40
C GLN A 51 3.47 -5.38 6.86
N ALA A 52 2.98 -4.85 5.72
CA ALA A 52 1.76 -5.33 5.08
C ALA A 52 1.87 -6.80 4.66
N LEU A 53 2.97 -7.18 4.01
CA LEU A 53 3.22 -8.56 3.60
C LEU A 53 3.32 -9.50 4.80
N LYS A 54 4.02 -9.09 5.87
CA LYS A 54 4.16 -9.88 7.09
C LYS A 54 2.80 -10.10 7.77
N ARG A 55 1.97 -9.05 7.87
CA ARG A 55 0.62 -9.14 8.44
C ARG A 55 -0.27 -10.11 7.66
N CYS A 56 -0.15 -10.13 6.34
CA CYS A 56 -1.01 -10.92 5.46
C CYS A 56 -0.33 -12.20 4.93
N ARG A 57 0.77 -12.64 5.54
CA ARG A 57 1.57 -13.80 5.06
C ARG A 57 0.72 -15.03 4.77
N SER A 58 -0.24 -15.35 5.64
CA SER A 58 -1.08 -16.55 5.53
C SER A 58 -1.92 -16.58 4.25
N SER A 59 -2.34 -15.42 3.72
CA SER A 59 -3.13 -15.31 2.49
C SER A 59 -2.26 -15.13 1.23
N LEU A 60 -0.95 -15.03 1.38
CA LEU A 60 -0.02 -14.73 0.28
C LEU A 60 0.72 -15.98 -0.20
N GLY A 61 0.24 -17.20 0.08
CA GLY A 61 0.94 -18.45 -0.25
C GLY A 61 1.16 -18.74 -1.74
N GLN A 62 0.35 -18.15 -2.62
CA GLN A 62 0.39 -18.39 -4.08
C GLN A 62 1.05 -17.26 -4.88
N VAL A 63 1.45 -16.15 -4.24
CA VAL A 63 2.03 -14.99 -4.92
C VAL A 63 3.40 -15.31 -5.51
N GLN A 64 3.57 -15.33 -6.82
CA GLN A 64 4.86 -15.66 -7.45
C GLN A 64 5.72 -14.43 -7.78
N GLY A 65 5.09 -13.27 -7.95
CA GLY A 65 5.77 -12.04 -8.31
C GLY A 65 5.09 -10.81 -7.73
N LEU A 66 5.87 -9.77 -7.55
CA LEU A 66 5.43 -8.51 -6.97
C LEU A 66 5.98 -7.36 -7.81
N LEU A 67 5.09 -6.56 -8.40
CA LEU A 67 5.45 -5.39 -9.19
C LEU A 67 5.45 -4.15 -8.30
N CYS A 68 6.59 -3.46 -8.20
CA CYS A 68 6.75 -2.25 -7.41
C CYS A 68 7.11 -1.03 -8.26
N ASP A 69 6.91 0.17 -7.71
CA ASP A 69 7.49 1.39 -8.25
C ASP A 69 8.99 1.50 -7.94
N GLY A 70 9.67 2.44 -8.59
CA GLY A 70 11.11 2.70 -8.44
C GLY A 70 11.57 3.00 -7.01
N GLY A 71 10.68 3.44 -6.12
CA GLY A 71 10.98 3.68 -4.70
C GLY A 71 11.26 2.42 -3.87
N TYR A 72 10.92 1.24 -4.41
CA TYR A 72 11.12 -0.07 -3.77
C TYR A 72 12.35 -0.81 -4.33
N THR A 73 13.30 -0.07 -4.88
CA THR A 73 14.55 -0.62 -5.40
C THR A 73 15.48 -1.11 -4.27
N GLY A 74 16.37 -2.04 -4.63
CA GLY A 74 17.43 -2.57 -3.77
C GLY A 74 17.25 -4.04 -3.42
N GLU A 75 18.37 -4.77 -3.34
CA GLU A 75 18.44 -6.17 -2.89
C GLU A 75 17.79 -6.39 -1.52
N PRO A 76 17.98 -5.52 -0.50
CA PRO A 76 17.41 -5.77 0.83
C PRO A 76 15.88 -5.83 0.85
N PHE A 77 15.21 -5.09 -0.04
CA PHE A 77 13.76 -5.15 -0.12
C PHE A 77 13.29 -6.48 -0.73
N ALA A 78 13.94 -6.92 -1.80
CA ALA A 78 13.62 -8.20 -2.44
C ALA A 78 13.91 -9.39 -1.51
N GLU A 79 15.00 -9.35 -0.76
CA GLU A 79 15.34 -10.34 0.27
C GLU A 79 14.30 -10.36 1.39
N GLY A 80 13.92 -9.19 1.93
CA GLY A 80 12.88 -9.11 2.97
C GLY A 80 11.53 -9.65 2.51
N VAL A 81 11.15 -9.45 1.24
CA VAL A 81 9.93 -10.05 0.67
C VAL A 81 10.03 -11.58 0.66
N GLN A 82 11.17 -12.13 0.22
CA GLN A 82 11.39 -13.58 0.16
C GLN A 82 11.44 -14.22 1.55
N GLU A 83 12.08 -13.56 2.52
CA GLU A 83 12.14 -14.00 3.92
C GLU A 83 10.73 -14.06 4.54
N ILE A 84 9.94 -13.00 4.36
CA ILE A 84 8.58 -12.92 4.89
C ILE A 84 7.69 -14.00 4.29
N LEU A 85 7.79 -14.24 2.98
CA LEU A 85 6.96 -15.20 2.27
C LEU A 85 7.51 -16.64 2.35
N GLY A 86 8.77 -16.81 2.79
CA GLY A 86 9.46 -18.08 2.95
C GLY A 86 9.71 -18.83 1.65
N ARG A 87 9.77 -18.13 0.51
CA ARG A 87 9.89 -18.72 -0.83
C ARG A 87 10.39 -17.71 -1.86
N PRO A 88 10.96 -18.18 -2.99
CA PRO A 88 11.37 -17.29 -4.06
C PRO A 88 10.17 -16.54 -4.65
N VAL A 89 10.25 -15.21 -4.63
CA VAL A 89 9.26 -14.31 -5.21
C VAL A 89 9.99 -13.27 -6.05
N THR A 90 9.59 -13.13 -7.31
CA THR A 90 10.23 -12.18 -8.23
C THR A 90 9.71 -10.77 -7.95
N VAL A 91 10.56 -9.91 -7.37
CA VAL A 91 10.26 -8.49 -7.23
C VAL A 91 10.68 -7.75 -8.50
N GLN A 92 9.70 -7.27 -9.26
CA GLN A 92 9.92 -6.51 -10.49
C GLN A 92 9.74 -5.02 -10.21
N ILE A 93 10.70 -4.20 -10.64
CA ILE A 93 10.59 -2.74 -10.53
C ILE A 93 10.08 -2.17 -11.84
N ALA A 94 8.96 -1.45 -11.78
CA ALA A 94 8.41 -0.69 -12.88
C ALA A 94 9.30 0.54 -13.16
N ARG A 95 10.34 0.35 -14.00
CA ARG A 95 11.20 1.44 -14.48
C ARG A 95 10.69 2.02 -15.80
N ARG A 96 10.79 3.33 -15.98
CA ARG A 96 10.64 3.97 -17.30
C ARG A 96 11.94 3.78 -18.07
N SER A 97 11.86 3.26 -19.29
CA SER A 97 13.03 3.04 -20.15
C SER A 97 13.52 4.32 -20.84
N GLU A 98 12.60 5.23 -21.17
CA GLU A 98 12.90 6.48 -21.88
C GLU A 98 12.23 7.66 -21.14
N LEU A 99 13.05 8.62 -20.69
CA LEU A 99 12.55 9.78 -19.93
C LEU A 99 11.85 10.82 -20.84
N HIS A 100 12.17 10.81 -22.13
CA HIS A 100 11.76 11.85 -23.10
C HIS A 100 10.50 11.48 -23.89
N THR A 101 10.05 10.23 -23.80
CA THR A 101 8.88 9.72 -24.52
C THR A 101 7.82 9.25 -23.54
N PHE A 102 6.59 9.75 -23.67
CA PHE A 102 5.48 9.22 -22.89
C PHE A 102 5.10 7.82 -23.41
N LYS A 103 5.47 6.79 -22.65
CA LYS A 103 5.04 5.41 -22.89
C LYS A 103 4.15 4.95 -21.74
N VAL A 104 2.94 4.49 -22.06
CA VAL A 104 2.03 3.91 -21.07
C VAL A 104 2.66 2.65 -20.50
N MET A 105 2.91 2.65 -19.18
CA MET A 105 3.40 1.47 -18.48
C MET A 105 2.21 0.61 -18.04
N PRO A 106 2.08 -0.63 -18.55
CA PRO A 106 0.99 -1.50 -18.14
C PRO A 106 1.07 -1.78 -16.63
N ARG A 107 -0.11 -1.89 -15.99
CA ARG A 107 -0.32 -2.26 -14.57
C ARG A 107 0.10 -1.25 -13.49
N ARG A 108 0.89 -0.22 -13.79
CA ARG A 108 1.35 0.77 -12.80
C ARG A 108 0.19 1.55 -12.12
N TRP A 109 -0.86 1.83 -12.88
CA TRP A 109 -2.02 2.61 -12.43
C TRP A 109 -3.00 1.82 -11.54
N ILE A 110 -2.83 0.50 -11.38
CA ILE A 110 -3.79 -0.34 -10.67
C ILE A 110 -3.85 0.01 -9.18
N VAL A 111 -2.70 0.23 -8.55
CA VAL A 111 -2.61 0.65 -7.15
C VAL A 111 -3.21 2.04 -6.96
N GLU A 112 -2.91 2.97 -7.87
CA GLU A 112 -3.46 4.34 -7.86
C GLU A 112 -4.99 4.34 -8.00
N ARG A 113 -5.53 3.52 -8.91
CA ARG A 113 -6.99 3.32 -9.03
C ARG A 113 -7.59 2.79 -7.72
N SER A 114 -6.91 1.86 -7.07
CA SER A 114 -7.37 1.26 -5.81
C SER A 114 -7.42 2.31 -4.70
N PHE A 115 -6.43 3.22 -4.63
CA PHE A 115 -6.49 4.38 -3.74
C PHE A 115 -7.63 5.34 -4.11
N ALA A 116 -7.87 5.60 -5.39
CA ALA A 116 -8.97 6.44 -5.83
C ALA A 116 -10.35 5.91 -5.38
N TRP A 117 -10.52 4.58 -5.26
CA TRP A 117 -11.74 4.01 -4.67
C TRP A 117 -11.87 4.29 -3.17
N LEU A 118 -10.75 4.25 -2.43
CA LEU A 118 -10.75 4.62 -1.01
C LEU A 118 -11.05 6.10 -0.80
N GLU A 119 -10.60 6.98 -1.69
CA GLU A 119 -10.89 8.42 -1.61
C GLU A 119 -12.38 8.75 -1.82
N LYS A 120 -13.12 7.91 -2.56
CA LYS A 120 -14.59 8.04 -2.66
C LYS A 120 -15.32 7.73 -1.35
N CYS A 121 -14.66 7.04 -0.42
CA CYS A 121 -15.22 6.81 0.91
C CYS A 121 -14.92 8.03 1.78
N ARG A 122 -15.92 8.88 2.02
CA ARG A 122 -15.76 10.14 2.79
C ARG A 122 -15.04 9.94 4.13
N ARG A 123 -15.21 8.81 4.81
CA ARG A 123 -14.51 8.55 6.08
C ARG A 123 -13.00 8.32 5.94
N LEU A 124 -12.55 7.91 4.75
CA LEU A 124 -11.16 7.64 4.42
C LEU A 124 -10.48 8.79 3.65
N TRP A 125 -11.11 9.96 3.50
CA TRP A 125 -10.51 11.12 2.80
C TRP A 125 -9.39 11.81 3.60
N LYS A 126 -9.53 11.80 4.94
CA LYS A 126 -8.57 12.26 5.96
C LYS A 126 -8.50 11.17 7.04
N ASN A 127 -7.38 11.05 7.76
CA ASN A 127 -7.36 10.12 8.88
C ASN A 127 -8.04 10.79 10.07
N CYS A 128 -9.30 10.42 10.28
CA CYS A 128 -10.11 10.89 11.39
C CYS A 128 -10.03 9.96 12.62
N GLU A 129 -9.35 8.82 12.48
CA GLU A 129 -9.35 7.76 13.48
C GLU A 129 -8.22 7.95 14.50
N ARG A 130 -8.52 7.65 15.77
CA ARG A 130 -7.54 7.77 16.87
C ARG A 130 -6.44 6.71 16.78
N LYS A 131 -6.82 5.47 16.46
CA LYS A 131 -5.93 4.29 16.37
C LYS A 131 -5.70 3.90 14.92
N LEU A 132 -4.49 3.42 14.60
CA LEU A 132 -4.15 2.93 13.26
C LEU A 132 -5.00 1.72 12.88
N ASP A 133 -5.29 0.85 13.84
CA ASP A 133 -6.08 -0.35 13.62
C ASP A 133 -7.49 0.03 13.12
N THR A 134 -8.18 0.96 13.78
CA THR A 134 -9.50 1.46 13.33
C THR A 134 -9.46 2.00 11.89
N SER A 135 -8.41 2.74 11.53
CA SER A 135 -8.20 3.21 10.16
C SER A 135 -8.05 2.03 9.18
N LEU A 136 -7.32 0.99 9.58
CA LEU A 136 -7.14 -0.24 8.83
C LEU A 136 -8.47 -1.02 8.65
N GLN A 137 -9.32 -1.18 9.67
CA GLN A 137 -10.62 -1.84 9.50
C GLN A 137 -11.54 -1.08 8.54
N LEU A 138 -11.50 0.26 8.55
CA LEU A 138 -12.30 1.05 7.61
C LEU A 138 -11.85 0.88 6.16
N ILE A 139 -10.55 0.66 5.92
CA ILE A 139 -10.05 0.29 4.59
C ILE A 139 -10.62 -1.06 4.16
N HIS A 140 -10.63 -2.06 5.04
CA HIS A 140 -11.24 -3.36 4.74
C HIS A 140 -12.73 -3.21 4.43
N LEU A 141 -13.48 -2.45 5.24
CA LEU A 141 -14.91 -2.21 5.02
C LEU A 141 -15.17 -1.51 3.68
N ALA A 142 -14.33 -0.56 3.29
CA ALA A 142 -14.43 0.11 1.99
C ALA A 142 -14.26 -0.87 0.83
N PHE A 143 -13.27 -1.75 0.89
CA PHE A 143 -13.07 -2.78 -0.14
C PHE A 143 -14.16 -3.86 -0.14
N LEU A 144 -14.67 -4.27 1.02
CA LEU A 144 -15.80 -5.18 1.13
C LEU A 144 -17.06 -4.58 0.48
N ALA A 145 -17.38 -3.33 0.81
CA ALA A 145 -18.51 -2.63 0.19
C ALA A 145 -18.34 -2.47 -1.33
N LEU A 146 -17.10 -2.26 -1.81
CA LEU A 146 -16.80 -2.23 -3.24
C LEU A 146 -17.03 -3.59 -3.89
N LEU A 147 -16.57 -4.67 -3.27
CA LEU A 147 -16.75 -6.05 -3.76
C LEU A 147 -18.22 -6.42 -3.86
N LEU A 148 -19.00 -6.15 -2.82
CA LEU A 148 -20.44 -6.45 -2.78
C LEU A 148 -21.27 -5.67 -3.81
N ARG A 149 -20.77 -4.54 -4.33
CA ARG A 149 -21.43 -3.79 -5.41
C ARG A 149 -21.07 -4.31 -6.80
N ARG A 150 -20.07 -5.18 -6.90
CA ARG A 150 -19.56 -5.71 -8.18
C ARG A 150 -19.94 -7.17 -8.39
N SER A 151 -20.30 -7.87 -7.33
CA SER A 151 -21.02 -9.15 -7.34
C SER A 151 -22.47 -8.94 -7.76
#